data_AF-A0AAU8I8U3-F1
#
_entry.id   AF-A0AAU8I8U3-F1
#
_cell.length_a   1.000
_cell.length_b   1.000
_cell.length_c   1.000
_cell.angle_alpha   90.00
_cell.angle_beta   90.00
_cell.angle_gamma   90.00
#
_symmetry.space_group_name_H-M   'P 1'
#
loop_
_entity.id
_entity.type
_entity.pdbx_description
1 polymer ?
#
loop_
_entity_poly.entity_id
_entity_poly.type
_entity_poly.pdbx_seq_one_letter_code
_entity_poly.pdbx_strand_id
1 'polypeptide(L)'
;MKTPLFHQAHTGSDVRLQFIDWAKRHGHSPASGAAAFVEHQANLDDAARQLRLNPGDDVRQLLRRYLVSLGEARDVAVQFPPSYHYRSPQGQSFRYTLTLVLAEHGVEWKARVWTGLEYLGLIVGRGAGPRANYTRLARMAVEHELASDAPRFTLG
;
A
#
# COMPACT_ATOMS: atom_id res chain seq x y z
N MET A 1 -40.88 -9.39 -16.12
CA MET A 1 -39.61 -9.97 -15.61
C MET A 1 -38.57 -8.87 -15.61
N LYS A 2 -38.02 -8.52 -14.45
CA LYS A 2 -36.96 -7.51 -14.31
C LYS A 2 -35.60 -8.20 -14.42
N THR A 3 -34.82 -7.84 -15.44
CA THR A 3 -33.44 -8.28 -15.63
C THR A 3 -32.56 -7.70 -14.51
N PRO A 4 -31.60 -8.46 -13.92
CA PRO A 4 -30.75 -7.92 -12.88
C PRO A 4 -29.72 -6.94 -13.46
N LEU A 5 -29.64 -5.75 -12.85
CA LEU A 5 -28.59 -4.75 -13.03
C LEU A 5 -27.32 -5.20 -12.30
N PHE A 6 -26.60 -6.19 -12.84
CA PHE A 6 -25.27 -6.56 -12.36
C PHE A 6 -24.34 -6.86 -13.53
N HIS A 7 -24.03 -5.84 -14.32
CA HIS A 7 -22.76 -5.73 -15.07
C HIS A 7 -22.69 -4.37 -15.76
N GLN A 8 -22.45 -3.31 -14.99
CA GLN A 8 -21.70 -2.20 -15.58
C GLN A 8 -20.22 -2.61 -15.49
N ALA A 9 -19.72 -3.14 -16.60
CA ALA A 9 -18.30 -3.31 -16.82
C ALA A 9 -17.59 -2.00 -16.46
N HIS A 10 -16.65 -2.05 -15.52
CA HIS A 10 -15.82 -0.92 -15.15
C HIS A 10 -14.94 -0.53 -16.35
N THR A 11 -15.49 0.34 -17.20
CA THR A 11 -14.74 1.08 -18.21
C THR A 11 -13.58 1.77 -17.52
N GLY A 12 -12.38 1.73 -18.12
CA GLY A 12 -11.10 2.09 -17.50
C GLY A 12 -10.90 3.58 -17.16
N SER A 13 -11.83 4.20 -16.43
CA SER A 13 -11.91 5.65 -16.26
C SER A 13 -12.23 6.09 -14.82
N ASP A 14 -11.88 5.34 -13.78
CA ASP A 14 -11.93 5.87 -12.41
C ASP A 14 -10.51 5.95 -11.83
N VAL A 15 -9.98 7.18 -11.77
CA VAL A 15 -8.63 7.44 -11.24
C VAL A 15 -8.51 6.99 -9.78
N ARG A 16 -9.61 7.01 -9.01
CA ARG A 16 -9.65 6.52 -7.64
C ARG A 16 -9.39 5.02 -7.58
N LEU A 17 -10.10 4.22 -8.38
CA LEU A 17 -9.94 2.76 -8.39
C LEU A 17 -8.57 2.37 -8.92
N GLN A 18 -8.12 3.01 -10.00
CA GLN A 18 -6.77 2.80 -10.54
C GLN A 18 -5.70 3.09 -9.49
N PHE A 19 -5.85 4.19 -8.74
CA PHE A 19 -4.94 4.54 -7.66
C PHE A 19 -4.98 3.53 -6.52
N ILE A 20 -6.17 3.13 -6.05
CA ILE A 20 -6.31 2.15 -4.97
C ILE A 20 -5.62 0.84 -5.33
N ASP A 21 -5.85 0.34 -6.54
CA ASP A 21 -5.25 -0.92 -7.01
C ASP A 21 -3.75 -0.79 -7.23
N TRP A 22 -3.28 0.34 -7.76
CA TRP A 22 -1.86 0.62 -7.87
C TRP A 22 -1.19 0.68 -6.50
N ALA A 23 -1.75 1.44 -5.56
CA ALA A 23 -1.20 1.62 -4.23
C ALA A 23 -1.09 0.29 -3.49
N LYS A 24 -2.12 -0.57 -3.56
CA LYS A 24 -2.07 -1.93 -2.98
C LYS A 24 -0.99 -2.82 -3.62
N ARG A 25 -0.87 -2.80 -4.95
CA ARG A 25 0.14 -3.59 -5.67
C ARG A 25 1.57 -3.21 -5.28
N HIS A 26 1.78 -1.93 -5.02
CA HIS A 26 3.09 -1.40 -4.64
C HIS A 26 3.24 -1.17 -3.13
N GLY A 27 2.32 -1.66 -2.28
CA GLY A 27 2.46 -1.56 -0.82
C GLY A 27 2.45 -0.13 -0.27
N HIS A 28 1.80 0.79 -0.98
CA HIS A 28 1.58 2.17 -0.54
C HIS A 28 0.23 2.33 0.16
N SER A 29 0.16 3.26 1.10
CA SER A 29 -1.11 3.84 1.57
C SER A 29 -1.51 5.00 0.67
N PRO A 30 -2.76 5.52 0.76
CA PRO A 30 -3.15 6.72 0.04
C PRO A 30 -2.19 7.90 0.27
N ALA A 31 -1.78 8.10 1.53
CA ALA A 31 -0.85 9.15 1.92
C ALA A 31 0.55 8.98 1.29
N SER A 32 1.09 7.76 1.25
CA SER A 32 2.45 7.52 0.73
C SER A 32 2.50 7.28 -0.78
N GLY A 33 1.38 6.93 -1.41
CA GLY A 33 1.32 6.55 -2.82
C GLY A 33 0.93 7.67 -3.77
N ALA A 34 0.20 8.69 -3.30
CA ALA A 34 -0.41 9.70 -4.17
C ALA A 34 0.61 10.43 -5.06
N ALA A 35 1.74 10.86 -4.49
CA ALA A 35 2.78 11.57 -5.25
C ALA A 35 3.37 10.70 -6.36
N ALA A 36 3.80 9.48 -6.01
CA ALA A 36 4.40 8.53 -6.93
C ALA A 36 3.42 8.09 -8.02
N PHE A 37 2.15 7.83 -7.69
CA PHE A 37 1.13 7.50 -8.69
C PHE A 37 0.94 8.62 -9.72
N VAL A 38 0.84 9.87 -9.26
CA VAL A 38 0.63 11.02 -10.15
C VAL A 38 1.84 11.27 -11.05
N GLU A 39 3.06 10.98 -10.59
CA GLU A 39 4.26 11.06 -11.42
C GLU A 39 4.26 10.05 -12.56
N HIS A 40 3.70 8.86 -12.35
CA HIS A 40 3.61 7.79 -13.36
C HIS A 40 2.35 7.86 -14.22
N GLN A 41 1.41 8.77 -13.94
CA GLN A 41 0.19 8.94 -14.73
C GLN A 41 0.48 9.64 -16.07
N ALA A 42 0.17 8.94 -17.16
CA ALA A 42 0.40 9.40 -18.53
C ALA A 42 -0.72 10.33 -19.05
N ASN A 43 -1.94 10.22 -18.53
CA ASN A 43 -3.09 11.04 -18.96
C ASN A 43 -3.72 11.77 -17.77
N LEU A 44 -3.34 13.03 -17.56
CA LEU A 44 -3.90 13.88 -16.52
C LEU A 44 -5.23 14.54 -16.92
N ASP A 45 -5.58 14.56 -18.20
CA ASP A 45 -6.79 15.23 -18.70
C ASP A 45 -8.06 14.51 -18.23
N ASP A 46 -8.02 13.19 -18.14
CA ASP A 46 -9.10 12.38 -17.58
C ASP A 46 -9.30 12.65 -16.09
N ALA A 47 -8.20 12.78 -15.34
CA ALA A 47 -8.24 13.11 -13.92
C ALA A 47 -8.75 14.54 -13.67
N ALA A 48 -8.32 15.50 -14.50
CA ALA A 48 -8.81 16.88 -14.44
C ALA A 48 -10.32 16.96 -14.66
N ARG A 49 -10.84 16.21 -15.63
CA ARG A 49 -12.29 16.12 -15.91
C ARG A 49 -13.06 15.51 -14.73
N GLN A 50 -12.54 14.45 -14.11
CA GLN A 50 -13.18 13.81 -12.95
C GLN A 50 -13.24 14.73 -11.74
N LEU A 51 -12.17 15.49 -11.51
CA LEU A 51 -12.07 16.45 -10.42
C LEU A 51 -12.79 17.78 -10.70
N ARG A 52 -13.36 17.97 -11.90
CA ARG A 52 -14.03 19.19 -12.35
C ARG A 52 -13.16 20.44 -12.15
N LEU A 53 -11.89 20.34 -12.52
CA LEU A 53 -10.92 21.41 -12.33
C LEU A 53 -11.12 22.56 -13.33
N ASN A 54 -10.76 23.77 -12.90
CA ASN A 54 -10.81 24.95 -13.75
C ASN A 54 -9.56 25.06 -14.63
N PRO A 55 -9.64 25.75 -15.78
CA PRO A 55 -8.46 26.11 -16.56
C PRO A 55 -7.44 26.90 -15.72
N GLY A 56 -6.19 26.45 -15.69
CA GLY A 56 -5.10 27.06 -14.91
C GLY A 56 -4.84 26.43 -13.55
N ASP A 57 -5.67 25.48 -13.12
CA ASP A 57 -5.43 24.70 -11.91
C ASP A 57 -4.21 23.77 -12.07
N ASP A 58 -3.41 23.63 -10.99
CA ASP A 58 -2.37 22.60 -10.93
C ASP A 58 -3.02 21.23 -10.71
N VAL A 59 -3.38 20.60 -11.82
CA VAL A 59 -4.00 19.27 -11.87
C VAL A 59 -3.19 18.25 -11.07
N ARG A 60 -1.85 18.28 -11.12
CA ARG A 60 -1.00 17.32 -10.41
C ARG A 60 -1.11 17.52 -8.91
N GLN A 61 -1.03 18.75 -8.44
CA GLN A 61 -1.13 19.05 -7.01
C GLN A 61 -2.52 18.70 -6.46
N LEU A 62 -3.58 19.06 -7.19
CA LEU A 62 -4.95 18.80 -6.77
C LEU A 62 -5.28 17.31 -6.77
N LEU A 63 -4.84 16.58 -7.80
CA LEU A 63 -4.97 15.12 -7.85
C LEU A 63 -4.21 14.46 -6.70
N ARG A 64 -2.98 14.89 -6.40
CA ARG A 64 -2.24 14.38 -5.24
C ARG A 64 -3.02 14.57 -3.94
N ARG A 65 -3.56 15.77 -3.69
CA ARG A 65 -4.35 16.06 -2.48
C ARG A 65 -5.61 15.21 -2.40
N TYR A 66 -6.34 15.08 -3.51
CA TYR A 66 -7.52 14.22 -3.59
C TYR A 66 -7.19 12.76 -3.28
N LEU A 67 -6.11 12.22 -3.85
CA LEU A 67 -5.72 10.84 -3.61
C LEU A 67 -5.26 10.60 -2.17
N VAL A 68 -4.59 11.58 -1.54
CA VAL A 68 -4.26 11.52 -0.10
C VAL A 68 -5.52 11.47 0.75
N SER A 69 -6.52 12.31 0.46
CA SER A 69 -7.76 12.38 1.25
C SER A 69 -8.59 11.10 1.19
N LEU A 70 -8.37 10.23 0.19
CA LEU A 70 -8.99 8.90 0.16
C LEU A 70 -8.62 8.06 1.39
N GLY A 71 -7.46 8.31 2.02
CA GLY A 71 -7.05 7.63 3.26
C GLY A 71 -7.90 7.99 4.48
N GLU A 72 -8.68 9.07 4.42
CA GLU A 72 -9.58 9.50 5.48
C GLU A 72 -10.95 8.81 5.39
N ALA A 73 -11.30 8.31 4.20
CA ALA A 73 -12.52 7.56 3.98
C ALA A 73 -12.39 6.16 4.61
N ARG A 74 -13.24 5.86 5.60
CA ARG A 74 -13.14 4.62 6.40
C ARG A 74 -13.18 3.35 5.55
N ASP A 75 -14.01 3.33 4.51
CA ASP A 75 -14.15 2.21 3.56
C ASP A 75 -12.88 1.97 2.74
N VAL A 76 -12.09 3.02 2.47
CA VAL A 76 -10.81 2.93 1.77
C VAL A 76 -9.69 2.59 2.74
N ALA A 77 -9.62 3.28 3.88
CA ALA A 77 -8.55 3.13 4.88
C ALA A 77 -8.37 1.68 5.35
N VAL A 78 -9.48 0.96 5.59
CA VAL A 78 -9.44 -0.45 6.03
C VAL A 78 -8.84 -1.40 5.00
N GLN A 79 -8.72 -0.99 3.74
CA GLN A 79 -8.17 -1.81 2.66
C GLN A 79 -6.63 -1.75 2.59
N PHE A 80 -6.00 -0.85 3.36
CA PHE A 80 -4.56 -0.66 3.38
C PHE A 80 -3.99 -1.09 4.73
N PRO A 81 -3.25 -2.22 4.78
CA PRO A 81 -2.53 -2.60 5.98
C PRO A 81 -1.50 -1.52 6.35
N PRO A 82 -1.12 -1.41 7.64
CA PRO A 82 -0.04 -0.53 8.05
C PRO A 82 1.23 -0.78 7.24
N SER A 83 1.77 0.28 6.65
CA SER A 83 3.02 0.27 5.90
C SER A 83 4.16 0.88 6.73
N TYR A 84 5.32 0.26 6.69
CA TYR A 84 6.53 0.70 7.37
C TYR A 84 7.64 0.93 6.38
N HIS A 85 8.50 1.92 6.68
CA HIS A 85 9.71 2.20 5.93
C HIS A 85 10.91 1.79 6.77
N TYR A 86 11.87 1.13 6.14
CA TYR A 86 13.11 0.72 6.76
C TYR A 86 14.27 1.02 5.82
N ARG A 87 15.35 1.58 6.35
CA ARG A 87 16.63 1.74 5.64
C ARG A 87 17.65 0.83 6.31
N SER A 88 18.20 -0.11 5.56
CA SER A 88 19.21 -1.03 6.07
C SER A 88 20.54 -0.31 6.36
N PRO A 89 21.43 -0.90 7.18
CA PRO A 89 22.77 -0.38 7.40
C PRO A 89 23.60 -0.22 6.11
N GLN A 90 23.33 -1.04 5.09
CA GLN A 90 23.93 -0.98 3.77
C GLN A 90 23.33 0.12 2.87
N GLY A 91 22.35 0.89 3.37
CA GLY A 91 21.73 2.01 2.67
C GLY A 91 20.54 1.63 1.79
N GLN A 92 20.15 0.36 1.73
CA GLN A 92 19.00 -0.08 0.94
C GLN A 92 17.70 0.39 1.60
N SER A 93 16.77 0.88 0.79
CA SER A 93 15.47 1.37 1.28
C SER A 93 14.39 0.36 0.95
N PHE A 94 13.69 -0.07 1.99
CA PHE A 94 12.60 -1.02 1.94
C PHE A 94 11.31 -0.39 2.42
N ARG A 95 10.20 -0.87 1.85
CA ARG A 95 8.85 -0.66 2.34
C ARG A 95 8.24 -2.02 2.60
N TYR A 96 7.53 -2.18 3.71
CA TYR A 96 6.80 -3.41 3.97
C TYR A 96 5.46 -3.16 4.62
N THR A 97 4.48 -4.01 4.32
CA THR A 97 3.19 -4.03 5.02
C THR A 97 3.15 -5.22 5.95
N LEU A 98 2.62 -5.03 7.15
CA LEU A 98 2.59 -6.08 8.17
C LEU A 98 1.15 -6.54 8.45
N THR A 99 0.91 -7.83 8.33
CA THR A 99 -0.31 -8.49 8.80
C THR A 99 0.03 -9.40 9.97
N LEU A 100 -0.70 -9.27 11.08
CA LEU A 100 -0.55 -10.10 12.27
C LEU A 100 -1.76 -11.02 12.41
N VAL A 101 -1.49 -12.29 12.72
CA VAL A 101 -2.50 -13.28 13.09
C VAL A 101 -2.22 -13.71 14.52
N LEU A 102 -3.22 -13.54 15.38
CA LEU A 102 -3.10 -13.94 16.79
C LEU A 102 -3.34 -15.45 16.89
N ALA A 103 -2.42 -16.15 17.52
CA ALA A 103 -2.49 -17.57 17.79
C ALA A 103 -2.66 -17.82 19.29
N GLU A 104 -3.08 -19.03 19.66
CA GLU A 104 -3.35 -19.42 21.07
C GLU A 104 -2.16 -19.13 22.01
N HIS A 105 -0.94 -19.27 21.50
CA HIS A 105 0.29 -19.10 22.28
C HIS A 105 1.20 -17.98 21.75
N GLY A 106 0.70 -17.07 20.91
CA GLY A 106 1.53 -16.00 20.38
C GLY A 106 0.96 -15.25 19.19
N VAL A 107 1.84 -14.87 18.28
CA VAL A 107 1.52 -14.15 17.05
C VAL A 107 2.29 -14.74 15.88
N GLU A 108 1.62 -14.84 14.75
CA GLU A 108 2.21 -15.08 13.44
C GLU A 108 2.15 -13.79 12.63
N TRP A 109 3.11 -13.58 11.74
CA TRP A 109 3.12 -12.42 10.87
C TRP A 109 3.47 -12.77 9.44
N LYS A 110 2.93 -11.95 8.53
CA LYS A 110 3.29 -11.90 7.13
C LYS A 110 3.65 -10.46 6.79
N ALA A 111 4.89 -10.24 6.37
CA ALA A 111 5.37 -8.97 5.87
C ALA A 111 5.58 -9.06 4.36
N ARG A 112 4.81 -8.30 3.59
CA ARG A 112 5.05 -8.11 2.15
C ARG A 112 6.09 -7.01 1.99
N VAL A 113 7.11 -7.22 1.18
CA VAL A 113 8.27 -6.32 1.08
C VAL A 113 8.43 -5.80 -0.34
N TRP A 114 8.77 -4.51 -0.44
CA TRP A 114 9.07 -3.81 -1.68
C TRP A 114 10.36 -2.99 -1.56
N THR A 115 11.02 -2.77 -2.69
CA THR A 115 12.04 -1.72 -2.87
C THR A 115 11.66 -0.86 -4.08
N GLY A 116 11.62 0.47 -3.90
CA GLY A 116 11.01 1.34 -4.91
C GLY A 116 9.55 0.92 -5.21
N LEU A 117 9.28 0.49 -6.44
CA LEU A 117 7.99 -0.10 -6.86
C LEU A 117 8.03 -1.63 -6.99
N GLU A 118 9.21 -2.23 -6.90
CA GLU A 118 9.43 -3.66 -7.08
C GLU A 118 8.98 -4.43 -5.84
N TYR A 119 8.24 -5.52 -6.06
CA TYR A 119 7.85 -6.45 -5.01
C TYR A 119 8.91 -7.52 -4.84
N LEU A 120 9.48 -7.65 -3.64
CA LEU A 120 10.56 -8.59 -3.34
C LEU A 120 10.05 -9.95 -2.82
N GLY A 121 8.88 -9.97 -2.17
CA GLY A 121 8.25 -11.18 -1.67
C GLY A 121 7.73 -11.06 -0.24
N LEU A 122 7.62 -12.19 0.45
CA LEU A 122 7.11 -12.30 1.81
C LEU A 122 8.20 -12.68 2.82
N ILE A 123 8.22 -12.01 3.96
CA ILE A 123 8.88 -12.46 5.18
C ILE A 123 7.80 -12.93 6.15
N VAL A 124 7.83 -14.21 6.49
CA VAL A 124 6.90 -14.83 7.44
C VAL A 124 7.61 -15.18 8.73
N GLY A 125 6.88 -15.19 9.83
CA GLY A 125 7.45 -15.61 11.10
C GLY A 125 6.39 -15.75 12.19
N ARG A 126 6.85 -16.16 13.37
CA ARG A 126 6.03 -16.31 14.56
C ARG A 126 6.84 -16.00 15.79
N GLY A 127 6.15 -15.62 16.86
CA GLY A 127 6.77 -15.43 18.15
C GLY A 127 5.76 -15.29 19.27
N ALA A 128 6.27 -15.23 20.49
CA ALA A 128 5.48 -15.21 21.72
C ALA A 128 5.96 -14.09 22.64
N GLY A 129 5.12 -13.74 23.61
CA GLY A 129 5.39 -12.68 24.58
C GLY A 129 4.15 -11.84 24.90
N PRO A 130 4.31 -10.70 25.58
CA PRO A 130 3.19 -9.82 25.90
C PRO A 130 2.53 -9.30 24.63
N ARG A 131 1.21 -9.47 24.53
CA ARG A 131 0.42 -9.08 23.35
C ARG A 131 0.60 -7.62 22.92
N ALA A 132 0.81 -6.72 23.89
CA ALA A 132 1.10 -5.31 23.63
C ALA A 132 2.36 -5.08 22.75
N ASN A 133 3.25 -6.07 22.65
CA ASN A 133 4.50 -5.99 21.91
C ASN A 133 4.49 -6.67 20.54
N TYR A 134 3.40 -7.33 20.12
CA TYR A 134 3.43 -8.17 18.91
C TYR A 134 3.81 -7.43 17.63
N THR A 135 3.30 -6.21 17.42
CA THR A 135 3.72 -5.39 16.28
C THR A 135 5.20 -5.08 16.33
N ARG A 136 5.72 -4.68 17.50
CA ARG A 136 7.15 -4.36 17.68
C ARG A 136 8.04 -5.58 17.44
N LEU A 137 7.66 -6.73 17.99
CA LEU A 137 8.36 -8.00 17.82
C LEU A 137 8.45 -8.38 16.33
N ALA A 138 7.33 -8.38 15.63
CA ALA A 138 7.28 -8.73 14.22
C ALA A 138 8.11 -7.76 13.36
N ARG A 139 8.03 -6.45 13.64
CA ARG A 139 8.85 -5.45 12.96
C ARG A 139 10.35 -5.68 13.18
N MET A 140 10.78 -5.91 14.42
CA MET A 140 12.19 -6.21 14.71
C MET A 140 12.69 -7.43 13.95
N ALA A 141 11.90 -8.50 13.88
CA ALA A 141 12.27 -9.71 13.15
C ALA A 141 12.36 -9.46 11.64
N VAL A 142 11.40 -8.73 11.06
CA VAL A 142 11.40 -8.36 9.63
C VAL A 142 12.59 -7.46 9.30
N GLU A 143 12.79 -6.39 10.07
CA GLU A 143 13.87 -5.43 9.85
C GLU A 143 15.25 -6.08 10.05
N HIS A 144 15.38 -7.07 10.94
CA HIS A 144 16.59 -7.87 11.09
C HIS A 144 16.89 -8.74 9.85
N GLU A 145 15.89 -9.43 9.30
CA GLU A 145 16.08 -10.21 8.05
C GLU A 145 16.43 -9.28 6.88
N LEU A 146 15.81 -8.09 6.78
CA LEU A 146 16.13 -7.08 5.76
C LEU A 146 17.51 -6.44 5.92
N ALA A 147 18.11 -6.52 7.10
CA ALA A 147 19.47 -6.03 7.35
C ALA A 147 20.55 -7.05 6.97
N SER A 148 20.16 -8.30 6.69
CA SER A 148 21.09 -9.34 6.26
C SER A 148 21.60 -9.09 4.84
N ASP A 149 22.77 -9.64 4.51
CA ASP A 149 23.38 -9.47 3.18
C ASP A 149 22.59 -10.15 2.06
N ALA A 150 21.74 -11.13 2.41
CA ALA A 150 20.88 -11.86 1.49
C ALA A 150 19.52 -12.17 2.13
N PRO A 151 18.60 -11.17 2.20
CA PRO A 151 17.29 -11.35 2.81
C PRO A 151 16.51 -12.46 2.11
N ARG A 152 15.91 -13.36 2.88
CA ARG A 152 15.14 -14.48 2.35
C ARG A 152 13.68 -14.10 2.21
N PHE A 153 13.21 -14.16 0.97
CA PHE A 153 11.82 -13.96 0.64
C PHE A 153 11.17 -15.28 0.26
N THR A 154 9.94 -15.46 0.71
CA THR A 154 9.05 -16.53 0.23
C THR A 154 8.15 -15.96 -0.86
N LEU A 155 7.83 -16.78 -1.87
CA LEU A 155 6.82 -16.45 -2.86
C LEU A 155 5.45 -16.50 -2.18
N GLY A 156 4.68 -15.41 -2.32
CA GLY A 156 3.38 -15.23 -1.70
C GLY A 156 2.20 -15.55 -2.60
#